data_AF-A0A8T4KW71-F1
#
_entry.id   AF-A0A8T4KW71-F1
#
_cell.length_a   1.000
_cell.length_b   1.000
_cell.length_c   1.000
_cell.angle_alpha   90.00
_cell.angle_beta   90.00
_cell.angle_gamma   90.00
#
_symmetry.space_group_name_H-M   'P 1'
#
loop_
_entity.id
_entity.type
_entity.pdbx_description
1 polymer ?
#
loop_
_entity_poly.entity_id
_entity_poly.type
_entity_poly.pdbx_seq_one_letter_code
_entity_poly.pdbx_strand_id
1 'polypeptide(L)'
;MYIKIKITSKQIVKNLEKYGVVQNKSKIIKFPKIIEELNNELITKNFILGVFEGDGSVLFDEKYSSPCFQIVGTKELLTGIQKQLIKYLGISKTKLTKNSLLGNHYMLRYRGRFQAVRIFDWLYLNQKHYLKRKYRKYIDIKRRLSL
;
A
#
# COMPACT_ATOMS: atom_id res chain seq x y z
N MET A 1 -4.29 15.79 -19.10
CA MET A 1 -3.62 16.78 -18.22
C MET A 1 -2.82 16.03 -17.15
N TYR A 2 -1.50 16.20 -17.10
CA TYR A 2 -0.65 15.57 -16.09
C TYR A 2 -0.27 16.62 -15.04
N ILE A 3 -0.64 16.40 -13.78
CA ILE A 3 -0.30 17.29 -12.67
C ILE A 3 1.00 16.78 -12.04
N LYS A 4 2.00 17.65 -11.92
CA LYS A 4 3.29 17.35 -11.29
C LYS A 4 3.58 18.32 -10.17
N ILE A 5 3.78 17.80 -8.96
CA ILE A 5 4.30 18.56 -7.83
C ILE A 5 5.81 18.33 -7.77
N LYS A 6 6.59 19.41 -7.68
CA LYS A 6 8.06 19.36 -7.54
C LYS A 6 8.45 19.94 -6.18
N ILE A 7 9.24 19.19 -5.42
CA ILE A 7 9.85 19.63 -4.17
C ILE A 7 11.37 19.46 -4.33
N THR A 8 12.14 20.53 -4.16
CA THR A 8 13.59 20.58 -4.46
C THR A 8 14.47 20.84 -3.24
N SER A 9 13.91 20.81 -2.02
CA SER A 9 14.65 21.06 -0.78
C SER A 9 15.68 19.96 -0.52
N LYS A 10 16.96 20.34 -0.47
CA LYS A 10 18.07 19.44 -0.09
C LYS A 10 17.87 18.82 1.29
N GLN A 11 17.31 19.59 2.24
CA GLN A 11 17.06 19.10 3.59
C GLN A 11 16.01 17.99 3.62
N ILE A 12 14.92 18.15 2.85
CA ILE A 12 13.88 17.14 2.72
C ILE A 12 14.46 15.88 2.09
N VAL A 13 15.23 16.01 1.00
CA VAL A 13 15.85 14.86 0.32
C VAL A 13 16.77 14.09 1.28
N LYS A 14 17.70 14.78 1.98
CA LYS A 14 18.60 14.16 2.95
C LYS A 14 17.85 13.45 4.09
N ASN A 15 16.74 14.03 4.56
CA ASN A 15 15.93 13.39 5.59
C ASN A 15 15.22 12.14 5.07
N LEU A 16 14.67 12.19 3.85
CA LEU A 16 14.02 11.06 3.20
C LEU A 16 15.00 9.90 2.95
N GLU A 17 16.24 10.20 2.55
CA GLU A 17 17.29 9.19 2.35
C GLU A 17 17.55 8.35 3.62
N LYS A 18 17.51 8.96 4.81
CA LYS A 18 17.64 8.24 6.09
C LYS A 18 16.58 7.16 6.28
N TYR A 19 15.40 7.34 5.68
CA TYR A 19 14.30 6.37 5.71
C TYR A 19 14.28 5.46 4.48
N GLY A 20 15.38 5.37 3.72
CA GLY A 20 15.50 4.55 2.52
C GLY A 20 14.84 5.16 1.28
N VAL A 21 14.44 6.43 1.34
CA VAL A 21 13.75 7.14 0.27
C VAL A 21 14.77 7.85 -0.66
N VAL A 22 15.57 7.08 -1.41
CA VAL A 22 16.58 7.50 -2.43
C VAL A 22 16.07 7.90 -3.86
N GLN A 23 16.91 8.49 -4.71
CA GLN A 23 16.58 8.83 -6.13
C GLN A 23 16.59 7.58 -7.06
N ASN A 24 15.95 7.64 -8.26
CA ASN A 24 15.95 6.57 -9.29
C ASN A 24 15.52 5.17 -8.81
N LYS A 25 14.50 5.17 -7.97
CA LYS A 25 14.01 4.02 -7.21
C LYS A 25 13.30 2.93 -7.99
N SER A 26 12.74 3.20 -9.17
CA SER A 26 11.69 2.34 -9.76
C SER A 26 12.10 0.87 -9.99
N LYS A 27 13.39 0.52 -9.89
CA LYS A 27 13.91 -0.85 -10.01
C LYS A 27 14.42 -1.48 -8.70
N ILE A 28 14.62 -0.70 -7.63
CA ILE A 28 15.39 -1.12 -6.43
C ILE A 28 14.70 -0.78 -5.10
N ILE A 29 13.44 -0.31 -5.11
CA ILE A 29 12.73 -0.03 -3.85
C ILE A 29 12.68 -1.30 -3.01
N LYS A 30 13.00 -1.17 -1.72
CA LYS A 30 12.82 -2.21 -0.70
C LYS A 30 11.93 -1.65 0.39
N PHE A 31 11.30 -2.52 1.16
CA PHE A 31 10.68 -2.08 2.40
C PHE A 31 11.77 -1.51 3.34
N PRO A 32 11.60 -0.31 3.92
CA PRO A 32 12.66 0.31 4.72
C PRO A 32 12.98 -0.51 5.97
N LYS A 33 14.24 -0.95 6.10
CA LYS A 33 14.72 -1.69 7.27
C LYS A 33 14.45 -0.95 8.58
N ILE A 34 14.64 0.36 8.59
CA ILE A 34 14.38 1.19 9.77
C ILE A 34 12.93 1.09 10.26
N ILE A 35 11.95 0.96 9.35
CA ILE A 35 10.54 0.80 9.74
C ILE A 35 10.30 -0.59 10.32
N GLU A 36 10.94 -1.61 9.74
CA GLU A 36 10.89 -2.98 10.24
C GLU A 36 11.52 -3.10 11.64
N GLU A 37 12.68 -2.47 11.86
CA GLU A 37 13.43 -2.46 13.13
C GLU A 37 12.72 -1.68 14.23
N LEU A 38 12.09 -0.54 13.91
CA LEU A 38 11.30 0.24 14.87
C LEU A 38 10.13 -0.54 15.45
N ASN A 39 9.65 -1.58 14.73
CA ASN A 39 8.56 -2.45 15.17
C ASN A 39 7.32 -1.69 15.69
N ASN A 40 7.05 -0.52 15.12
CA ASN A 40 5.99 0.37 15.56
C ASN A 40 4.82 0.28 14.59
N GLU A 41 3.65 -0.14 15.09
CA GLU A 41 2.46 -0.34 14.26
C GLU A 41 2.01 0.95 13.57
N LEU A 42 1.98 2.08 14.29
CA LEU A 42 1.52 3.36 13.75
C LEU A 42 2.42 3.86 12.61
N ILE A 43 3.74 3.81 12.81
CA ILE A 43 4.72 4.20 11.78
C ILE A 43 4.60 3.27 10.57
N THR A 44 4.48 1.96 10.80
CA THR A 44 4.34 0.95 9.74
C THR A 44 3.04 1.16 8.96
N LYS A 45 1.92 1.34 9.65
CA LYS A 45 0.62 1.66 9.06
C LYS A 45 0.68 2.90 8.19
N ASN A 46 1.25 3.99 8.70
CA ASN A 46 1.34 5.25 7.96
C ASN A 46 2.21 5.13 6.72
N PHE A 47 3.31 4.38 6.79
CA PHE A 47 4.14 4.08 5.62
C PHE A 47 3.37 3.28 4.57
N ILE A 48 2.71 2.19 4.97
CA ILE A 48 1.93 1.36 4.05
C ILE A 48 0.76 2.15 3.46
N LEU A 49 0.09 3.00 4.25
CA LEU A 49 -0.95 3.91 3.75
C LEU A 49 -0.38 4.88 2.70
N GLY A 50 0.80 5.47 2.93
CA GLY A 50 1.45 6.34 1.97
C GLY A 50 1.74 5.65 0.64
N VAL A 51 2.31 4.44 0.69
CA VAL A 51 2.53 3.59 -0.50
C VAL A 51 1.20 3.25 -1.18
N PHE A 52 0.19 2.86 -0.40
CA PHE A 52 -1.13 2.54 -0.91
C PHE A 52 -1.80 3.74 -1.57
N GLU A 53 -1.72 4.94 -1.01
CA GLU A 53 -2.31 6.15 -1.59
C GLU A 53 -1.62 6.55 -2.90
N GLY A 54 -0.30 6.31 -3.03
CA GLY A 54 0.46 6.47 -4.27
C GLY A 54 0.16 5.40 -5.33
N ASP A 55 0.52 4.15 -5.05
CA ASP A 55 0.57 3.04 -6.02
C ASP A 55 -0.48 1.95 -5.78
N GLY A 56 -1.40 2.18 -4.83
CA GLY A 56 -2.48 1.26 -4.52
C GLY A 56 -3.76 1.46 -5.32
N SER A 57 -4.66 0.50 -5.24
CA SER A 57 -5.99 0.55 -5.85
C SER A 57 -7.03 -0.10 -4.93
N VAL A 58 -8.20 0.55 -4.86
CA VAL A 58 -9.43 -0.01 -4.29
C VAL A 58 -10.26 -0.53 -5.48
N LEU A 59 -10.48 -1.83 -5.53
CA LEU A 59 -11.19 -2.50 -6.62
C LEU A 59 -12.38 -3.28 -6.04
N PHE A 60 -13.42 -3.46 -6.85
CA PHE A 60 -14.58 -4.30 -6.52
C PHE A 60 -14.94 -5.12 -7.76
N ASP A 61 -15.10 -6.42 -7.58
CA ASP A 61 -15.54 -7.34 -8.61
C ASP A 61 -17.05 -7.56 -8.46
N GLU A 62 -17.83 -6.95 -9.36
CA GLU A 62 -19.30 -6.98 -9.31
C GLU A 62 -19.85 -8.41 -9.43
N LYS A 63 -19.23 -9.24 -10.28
CA LYS A 63 -19.70 -10.60 -10.55
C LYS A 63 -19.66 -11.47 -9.29
N TYR A 64 -18.64 -11.29 -8.46
CA TYR A 64 -18.44 -12.09 -7.25
C TYR A 64 -18.69 -11.29 -5.97
N SER A 65 -19.22 -10.06 -6.08
CA SER A 65 -19.36 -9.11 -4.97
C SER A 65 -18.12 -9.04 -4.07
N SER A 66 -16.94 -9.02 -4.71
CA SER A 66 -15.67 -9.28 -4.04
C SER A 66 -14.75 -8.07 -4.06
N PRO A 67 -14.46 -7.45 -2.90
CA PRO A 67 -13.50 -6.35 -2.85
C PRO A 67 -12.07 -6.85 -3.07
N CYS A 68 -11.22 -5.96 -3.57
CA CYS A 68 -9.81 -6.22 -3.73
C CYS A 68 -8.97 -5.01 -3.34
N PHE A 69 -8.08 -5.22 -2.38
CA PHE A 69 -6.93 -4.37 -2.10
C PHE A 69 -5.79 -4.75 -3.03
N GLN A 70 -5.17 -3.75 -3.65
CA GLN A 70 -4.02 -3.95 -4.54
C GLN A 70 -2.96 -2.87 -4.31
N ILE A 71 -1.68 -3.26 -4.36
CA ILE A 71 -0.52 -2.37 -4.51
C ILE A 71 0.38 -2.91 -5.63
N VAL A 72 0.92 -2.03 -6.46
CA VAL A 72 2.01 -2.36 -7.41
C VAL A 72 3.35 -1.81 -6.93
N GLY A 73 4.44 -2.48 -7.27
CA GLY A 73 5.77 -2.08 -6.85
C GLY A 73 6.83 -3.14 -7.13
N THR A 74 8.02 -2.97 -6.57
CA THR A 74 9.08 -3.99 -6.63
C THR A 74 8.73 -5.20 -5.76
N LYS A 75 9.30 -6.36 -6.09
CA LYS A 75 9.08 -7.60 -5.32
C LYS A 75 9.46 -7.42 -3.85
N GLU A 76 10.57 -6.73 -3.59
CA GLU A 76 11.14 -6.54 -2.26
C GLU A 76 10.27 -5.64 -1.38
N LEU A 77 9.76 -4.54 -1.95
CA LEU A 77 8.81 -3.67 -1.26
C LEU A 77 7.54 -4.43 -0.89
N LEU A 78 6.93 -5.10 -1.87
CA LEU A 78 5.66 -5.79 -1.68
C LEU A 78 5.78 -6.97 -0.71
N THR A 79 6.92 -7.68 -0.71
CA THR A 79 7.19 -8.75 0.25
C THR A 79 7.26 -8.21 1.68
N GLY A 80 7.94 -7.07 1.88
CA GLY A 80 8.00 -6.42 3.19
C GLY A 80 6.63 -5.92 3.65
N ILE A 81 5.86 -5.26 2.78
CA ILE A 81 4.48 -4.85 3.08
C ILE A 81 3.63 -6.08 3.46
N GLN A 82 3.68 -7.15 2.66
CA GLN A 82 2.93 -8.38 2.94
C GLN A 82 3.29 -8.97 4.31
N LYS A 83 4.58 -9.01 4.67
CA LYS A 83 5.04 -9.48 5.98
C LYS A 83 4.39 -8.67 7.12
N GLN A 84 4.36 -7.35 6.99
CA GLN A 84 3.75 -6.48 8.01
C GLN A 84 2.22 -6.65 8.07
N LEU A 85 1.54 -6.76 6.92
CA LEU A 85 0.09 -6.99 6.91
C LEU A 85 -0.28 -8.33 7.57
N ILE A 86 0.46 -9.41 7.28
CA ILE A 86 0.26 -10.71 7.92
C ILE A 86 0.50 -10.59 9.43
N LYS A 87 1.57 -9.91 9.84
CA LYS A 87 1.92 -9.72 11.25
C LYS A 87 0.84 -8.97 12.04
N TYR A 88 0.39 -7.81 11.56
CA TYR A 88 -0.54 -6.97 12.31
C TYR A 88 -2.01 -7.40 12.14
N LEU A 89 -2.36 -8.07 11.04
CA LEU A 89 -3.74 -8.42 10.73
C LEU A 89 -4.03 -9.91 10.75
N GLY A 90 -3.04 -10.79 10.91
CA GLY A 90 -3.24 -12.24 10.89
C GLY A 90 -3.89 -12.76 9.60
N ILE A 91 -3.71 -12.06 8.48
CA ILE A 91 -4.26 -12.46 7.17
C ILE A 91 -3.37 -13.49 6.49
N SER A 92 -3.91 -14.24 5.54
CA SER A 92 -3.16 -15.27 4.82
C SER A 92 -2.10 -14.68 3.89
N LYS A 93 -1.05 -15.45 3.58
CA LYS A 93 -0.10 -15.08 2.53
C LYS A 93 -0.73 -15.30 1.16
N THR A 94 -0.57 -14.34 0.25
CA THR A 94 -1.02 -14.44 -1.16
C THR A 94 0.17 -14.40 -2.12
N LYS A 95 -0.01 -14.93 -3.34
CA LYS A 95 1.02 -14.89 -4.37
C LYS A 95 1.18 -13.47 -4.92
N LEU A 96 2.43 -12.99 -5.02
CA LEU A 96 2.74 -11.78 -5.77
C LEU A 96 2.71 -12.11 -7.28
N THR A 97 1.96 -11.32 -8.06
CA THR A 97 1.87 -11.49 -9.52
C THR A 97 2.90 -10.59 -10.20
N LYS A 98 3.77 -11.16 -11.04
CA LYS A 98 4.73 -10.39 -11.84
C LYS A 98 4.03 -9.84 -13.09
N ASN A 99 4.34 -8.61 -13.48
CA ASN A 99 4.02 -8.13 -14.83
C ASN A 99 5.10 -8.67 -15.79
N SER A 100 4.72 -9.46 -16.79
CA SER A 100 5.68 -10.06 -17.73
C SER A 100 6.39 -9.04 -18.63
N LEU A 101 5.76 -7.89 -18.88
CA LEU A 101 6.27 -6.84 -19.77
C LEU A 101 7.22 -5.87 -19.06
N LEU A 102 7.24 -5.87 -17.73
CA LEU A 102 8.01 -4.93 -16.91
C LEU A 102 8.94 -5.71 -15.97
N GLY A 103 10.19 -5.25 -15.82
CA GLY A 103 11.24 -5.95 -15.07
C GLY A 103 10.88 -6.32 -13.62
N ASN A 104 11.34 -5.52 -12.64
CA ASN A 104 11.00 -5.72 -11.22
C ASN A 104 9.67 -5.03 -10.88
N HIS A 105 8.59 -5.46 -11.54
CA HIS A 105 7.26 -4.89 -11.34
C HIS A 105 6.28 -6.00 -10.99
N TYR A 106 5.80 -5.96 -9.76
CA TYR A 106 4.94 -6.94 -9.15
C TYR A 106 3.68 -6.29 -8.61
N MET A 107 2.74 -7.13 -8.23
CA MET A 107 1.46 -6.73 -7.71
C MET A 107 1.08 -7.64 -6.54
N LEU A 108 0.76 -7.01 -5.42
CA LEU A 108 0.22 -7.66 -4.24
C LEU A 108 -1.29 -7.46 -4.25
N ARG A 109 -2.04 -8.57 -4.18
CA ARG A 109 -3.51 -8.53 -4.12
C ARG A 109 -4.03 -9.30 -2.92
N TYR A 110 -4.98 -8.68 -2.26
CA TYR A 110 -5.85 -9.32 -1.27
C TYR A 110 -7.28 -9.17 -1.75
N ARG A 111 -7.92 -10.32 -2.03
CA ARG A 111 -9.30 -10.41 -2.54
C ARG A 111 -10.21 -10.97 -1.44
N GLY A 112 -11.50 -10.74 -1.62
CA GLY A 112 -12.53 -11.25 -0.73
C GLY A 112 -12.79 -10.34 0.45
N ARG A 113 -14.05 -10.38 0.91
CA ARG A 113 -14.60 -9.53 1.97
C ARG A 113 -13.68 -9.46 3.19
N PHE A 114 -13.33 -10.60 3.77
CA PHE A 114 -12.60 -10.65 5.03
C PHE A 114 -11.23 -9.97 4.95
N GLN A 115 -10.37 -10.38 4.02
CA GLN A 115 -8.99 -9.88 3.98
C GLN A 115 -8.90 -8.45 3.46
N ALA A 116 -9.61 -8.12 2.37
CA ALA A 116 -9.52 -6.79 1.78
C ALA A 116 -10.12 -5.71 2.69
N VAL A 117 -11.29 -5.95 3.27
CA VAL A 117 -11.92 -4.99 4.20
C VAL A 117 -11.07 -4.80 5.44
N ARG A 118 -10.55 -5.89 6.04
CA ARG A 118 -9.67 -5.78 7.22
C ARG A 118 -8.43 -4.93 6.97
N ILE A 119 -7.83 -5.02 5.78
CA ILE A 119 -6.71 -4.14 5.39
C ILE A 119 -7.17 -2.69 5.29
N PHE A 120 -8.29 -2.41 4.60
CA PHE A 120 -8.79 -1.03 4.48
C PHE A 120 -9.18 -0.42 5.83
N ASP A 121 -9.90 -1.17 6.66
CA ASP A 121 -10.28 -0.77 8.02
C ASP A 121 -9.03 -0.40 8.81
N TRP A 122 -8.01 -1.26 8.82
CA TRP A 122 -6.76 -0.99 9.52
C TRP A 122 -6.04 0.24 8.98
N LEU A 123 -5.93 0.36 7.65
CA LEU A 123 -5.24 1.48 7.02
C LEU A 123 -5.90 2.81 7.35
N TYR A 124 -7.24 2.90 7.33
CA TYR A 124 -7.98 4.13 7.54
C TYR A 124 -8.34 4.41 9.00
N LEU A 125 -8.17 3.45 9.92
CA LEU A 125 -8.46 3.61 11.34
C LEU A 125 -7.66 4.77 11.96
N ASN A 126 -8.39 5.76 12.48
CA ASN A 126 -7.87 6.97 13.14
C ASN A 126 -6.90 7.80 12.29
N GLN A 127 -7.01 7.74 10.96
CA GLN A 127 -6.18 8.52 10.05
C GLN A 127 -6.74 9.90 9.79
N LYS A 128 -5.88 10.92 9.87
CA LYS A 128 -6.24 12.31 9.53
C LYS A 128 -5.95 12.66 8.06
N HIS A 129 -5.08 11.91 7.40
CA HIS A 129 -4.58 12.23 6.06
C HIS A 129 -4.69 11.03 5.11
N TYR A 130 -5.50 11.18 4.06
CA TYR A 130 -5.68 10.21 2.97
C TYR A 130 -6.36 10.89 1.77
N LEU A 131 -6.33 10.26 0.59
CA LEU A 131 -7.03 10.81 -0.57
C LEU A 131 -8.51 10.42 -0.52
N LYS A 132 -9.40 11.43 -0.48
CA LYS A 132 -10.86 11.25 -0.49
C LYS A 132 -11.34 10.30 -1.58
N ARG A 133 -10.68 10.29 -2.75
CA ARG A 133 -11.02 9.41 -3.89
C ARG A 133 -10.93 7.92 -3.55
N LYS A 134 -9.88 7.48 -2.85
CA LYS A 134 -9.70 6.06 -2.49
C LYS A 134 -10.60 5.69 -1.30
N TYR A 135 -10.64 6.55 -0.29
CA TYR A 135 -11.51 6.36 0.87
C TYR A 135 -12.98 6.21 0.49
N ARG A 136 -13.52 7.09 -0.37
CA ARG A 136 -14.90 7.01 -0.87
C ARG A 136 -15.22 5.67 -1.55
N LYS A 137 -14.29 5.13 -2.35
CA LYS A 137 -14.47 3.81 -2.98
C LYS A 137 -14.55 2.70 -1.93
N TYR A 138 -13.72 2.76 -0.90
CA TYR A 138 -13.74 1.79 0.18
C TYR A 138 -15.05 1.88 0.99
N ILE A 139 -15.55 3.09 1.29
CA ILE A 139 -16.85 3.27 1.95
C ILE A 139 -18.00 2.74 1.08
N ASP A 140 -17.96 2.97 -0.24
CA ASP A 140 -18.95 2.41 -1.16
C ASP A 140 -18.94 0.87 -1.16
N ILE A 141 -17.75 0.26 -1.11
CA ILE A 141 -17.60 -1.19 -0.94
C ILE A 141 -18.23 -1.66 0.37
N LYS A 142 -17.98 -0.98 1.50
CA LYS A 142 -18.59 -1.34 2.79
C LYS A 142 -20.11 -1.31 2.72
N ARG A 143 -20.68 -0.25 2.12
CA ARG A 143 -22.13 -0.12 1.90
C ARG A 143 -22.70 -1.27 1.07
N ARG A 144 -22.08 -1.61 -0.08
CA ARG A 144 -22.51 -2.73 -0.93
C ARG A 144 -22.45 -4.07 -0.21
N LEU A 145 -21.50 -4.22 0.69
CA LEU A 145 -21.32 -5.41 1.51
C LEU A 145 -22.19 -5.40 2.78
N SER A 146 -22.93 -4.33 3.07
CA SER A 146 -23.66 -4.17 4.34
C SER A 146 -22.73 -4.32 5.57
N LEU A 147 -21.63 -3.54 5.59
CA LEU A 147 -20.60 -3.46 6.65
C LEU A 147 -20.42 -2.05 7.20
#